data_AF-A0A928NCN1-F1
#
_entry.id   AF-A0A928NCN1-F1
#
_cell.length_a   1.000
_cell.length_b   1.000
_cell.length_c   1.000
_cell.angle_alpha   90.00
_cell.angle_beta   90.00
_cell.angle_gamma   90.00
#
_symmetry.space_group_name_H-M   'P 1'
#
loop_
_entity.id
_entity.type
_entity.pdbx_description
1 polymer ?
#
loop_
_entity_poly.entity_id
_entity_poly.type
_entity_poly.pdbx_seq_one_letter_code
_entity_poly.pdbx_strand_id
1 'polypeptide(L)'
;MNKKIAEITGMIIPEISFGKKEFLRHEGGNTAVLSLKQVKEMDSYQITLEQAGFEKREEHCFGTARFVTYVKNGDMVLLSFYPSIGQIRLVAEPESLEYQDKRREDCTTSLFTQIDLEDFGLSDVIRLSDGRFIILDGGYDFDVDEEKLFRCLKEQSPFETPVIALWIMTHPHNDHYPVFFGFWERYGKEVEIQGFLYNFPDGVEDLLEVVPADEVEGLNRFHNLVQSLKIPYYRAHTGQVYQVSNARIEVLSSPDDTFFDEVIDHNIMSLILKVNIEGQTLLLPGDGYFDFSRLPERYGTYLKSDILQVPHHGFYGGTAEGYRLIDPDVVIVPVSEHNFYYMTDIYRPYNQALVYDNHVKELRTGTKEPCTLELPYSYKENGKKMLFDKIEQSRREMGATSWVFTDMTLEDCVFETINMTAHSTEISVFLYFEDRSQYVSHIKYHAQDRRVTKTDFSKEEDLDGDALYYNPDSLAKKGIPQGARFAVHFSSKVPVIITGKKVPTYHY
;
A
#
# COMPACT_ATOMS: atom_id res chain seq x y z
N MET A 1 8.86 -32.23 -1.88
CA MET A 1 8.18 -31.08 -1.23
C MET A 1 8.02 -31.37 0.25
N ASN A 2 7.30 -32.44 0.62
CA ASN A 2 7.10 -32.87 2.01
C ASN A 2 8.37 -32.93 2.87
N LYS A 3 9.47 -33.50 2.36
CA LYS A 3 10.74 -33.55 3.10
C LYS A 3 11.22 -32.15 3.53
N LYS A 4 11.17 -31.18 2.62
CA LYS A 4 11.61 -29.80 2.91
C LYS A 4 10.64 -29.08 3.85
N ILE A 5 9.33 -29.35 3.75
CA ILE A 5 8.35 -28.88 4.73
C ILE A 5 8.67 -29.42 6.12
N ALA A 6 8.93 -30.74 6.24
CA ALA A 6 9.33 -31.34 7.52
C ALA A 6 10.66 -30.81 8.04
N GLU A 7 11.63 -30.50 7.16
CA GLU A 7 12.90 -29.86 7.54
C GLU A 7 12.71 -28.43 8.08
N ILE A 8 11.71 -27.68 7.59
CA ILE A 8 11.41 -26.31 8.04
C ILE A 8 10.56 -26.31 9.32
N THR A 9 9.53 -27.15 9.35
CA THR A 9 8.42 -27.05 10.32
C THR A 9 8.50 -28.12 11.42
N GLY A 10 9.21 -29.23 11.17
CA GLY A 10 9.10 -30.45 11.96
C GLY A 10 7.84 -31.28 11.70
N MET A 11 6.89 -30.77 10.90
CA MET A 11 5.59 -31.38 10.67
C MET A 11 5.65 -32.53 9.65
N ILE A 12 4.82 -33.55 9.87
CA ILE A 12 4.61 -34.65 8.92
C ILE A 12 3.23 -34.51 8.28
N ILE A 13 3.19 -33.95 7.07
CA ILE A 13 1.97 -33.82 6.26
C ILE A 13 1.91 -34.89 5.15
N PRO A 14 0.70 -35.31 4.72
CA PRO A 14 0.54 -36.29 3.65
C PRO A 14 1.17 -35.86 2.32
N GLU A 15 1.59 -36.84 1.52
CA GLU A 15 2.26 -36.60 0.24
C GLU A 15 1.42 -35.72 -0.69
N ILE A 16 2.07 -34.70 -1.26
CA ILE A 16 1.47 -33.78 -2.21
C ILE A 16 1.82 -34.27 -3.62
N SER A 17 0.86 -34.91 -4.29
CA SER A 17 1.04 -35.60 -5.58
C SER A 17 0.38 -34.90 -6.77
N PHE A 18 -0.15 -33.70 -6.58
CA PHE A 18 -0.87 -32.91 -7.59
C PHE A 18 -0.22 -31.55 -7.85
N GLY A 19 -0.63 -30.91 -8.95
CA GLY A 19 -0.12 -29.61 -9.36
C GLY A 19 1.36 -29.63 -9.78
N LYS A 20 1.83 -28.48 -10.24
CA LYS A 20 3.24 -28.20 -10.52
C LYS A 20 3.75 -27.21 -9.49
N LYS A 21 4.84 -27.56 -8.80
CA LYS A 21 5.50 -26.65 -7.85
C LYS A 21 5.85 -25.34 -8.54
N GLU A 22 5.39 -24.25 -7.95
CA GLU A 22 5.80 -22.89 -8.28
C GLU A 22 6.97 -22.50 -7.40
N PHE A 23 6.79 -22.50 -6.08
CA PHE A 23 7.86 -22.30 -5.10
C PHE A 23 7.57 -23.04 -3.78
N LEU A 24 8.60 -23.20 -2.94
CA LEU A 24 8.49 -23.66 -1.55
C LEU A 24 9.54 -22.89 -0.74
N ARG A 25 9.12 -22.14 0.28
CA ARG A 25 10.02 -21.30 1.10
C ARG A 25 9.77 -21.43 2.60
N HIS A 26 10.71 -20.90 3.36
CA HIS A 26 10.63 -20.69 4.81
C HIS A 26 10.30 -19.22 5.05
N GLU A 27 9.30 -18.92 5.90
CA GLU A 27 8.88 -17.55 6.23
C GLU A 27 9.18 -17.17 7.70
N GLY A 28 10.13 -17.86 8.33
CA GLY A 28 10.38 -17.72 9.76
C GLY A 28 9.35 -18.47 10.61
N GLY A 29 9.58 -18.54 11.92
CA GLY A 29 8.60 -19.12 12.86
C GLY A 29 8.27 -20.59 12.63
N ASN A 30 9.22 -21.37 12.08
CA ASN A 30 8.99 -22.75 11.63
C ASN A 30 7.83 -22.86 10.62
N THR A 31 7.67 -21.87 9.74
CA THR A 31 6.57 -21.80 8.76
C THR A 31 7.06 -22.09 7.35
N ALA A 32 6.43 -23.05 6.68
CA ALA A 32 6.69 -23.38 5.28
C ALA A 32 5.51 -22.99 4.40
N VAL A 33 5.80 -22.26 3.32
CA VAL A 33 4.79 -21.87 2.31
C VAL A 33 5.09 -22.54 0.99
N LEU A 34 4.15 -23.33 0.49
CA LEU A 34 4.19 -24.03 -0.78
C LEU A 34 3.14 -23.44 -1.73
N SER A 35 3.57 -23.02 -2.92
CA SER A 35 2.65 -22.67 -4.01
C SER A 35 2.71 -23.74 -5.11
N LEU A 36 1.54 -24.21 -5.57
CA LEU A 36 1.41 -25.09 -6.73
C LEU A 36 0.46 -24.46 -7.74
N LYS A 37 0.79 -24.58 -9.02
CA LYS A 37 -0.06 -24.19 -10.16
C LYS A 37 -0.57 -25.41 -10.93
N GLN A 38 -1.44 -25.19 -11.91
CA GLN A 38 -2.09 -26.27 -12.69
C GLN A 38 -2.92 -27.22 -11.80
N VAL A 39 -3.48 -26.68 -10.72
CA VAL A 39 -4.36 -27.38 -9.79
C VAL A 39 -5.80 -27.18 -10.25
N LYS A 40 -6.58 -28.27 -10.30
CA LYS A 40 -7.98 -28.23 -10.74
C LYS A 40 -8.98 -28.21 -9.59
N GLU A 41 -8.59 -28.77 -8.46
CA GLU A 41 -9.43 -28.94 -7.27
C GLU A 41 -8.54 -29.12 -6.03
N MET A 42 -9.13 -28.99 -4.86
CA MET A 42 -8.46 -29.14 -3.55
C MET A 42 -9.07 -30.25 -2.69
N ASP A 43 -10.23 -30.79 -3.07
CA ASP A 43 -11.01 -31.73 -2.26
C ASP A 43 -10.30 -33.08 -2.07
N SER A 44 -9.53 -33.54 -3.06
CA SER A 44 -8.75 -34.77 -2.95
C SER A 44 -7.67 -34.70 -1.86
N TYR A 45 -7.02 -33.54 -1.72
CA TYR A 45 -5.99 -33.35 -0.70
C TYR A 45 -6.59 -33.13 0.69
N GLN A 46 -7.74 -32.44 0.79
CA GLN A 46 -8.51 -32.32 2.04
C GLN A 46 -8.87 -33.71 2.61
N ILE A 47 -9.39 -34.61 1.77
CA ILE A 47 -9.67 -36.00 2.16
C ILE A 47 -8.40 -36.70 2.66
N THR A 48 -7.26 -36.43 2.03
CA THR A 48 -5.97 -37.03 2.42
C THR A 48 -5.49 -36.51 3.78
N LEU A 49 -5.67 -35.21 4.07
CA LEU A 49 -5.39 -34.61 5.39
C LEU A 49 -6.28 -35.22 6.47
N GLU A 50 -7.59 -35.33 6.22
CA GLU A 50 -8.56 -35.92 7.14
C GLU A 50 -8.24 -37.39 7.45
N GLN A 51 -7.89 -38.18 6.44
CA GLN A 51 -7.45 -39.58 6.62
C GLN A 51 -6.14 -39.69 7.41
N ALA A 52 -5.28 -38.68 7.34
CA ALA A 52 -4.08 -38.59 8.14
C ALA A 52 -4.34 -38.06 9.57
N GLY A 53 -5.59 -37.79 9.93
CA GLY A 53 -6.00 -37.36 11.26
C GLY A 53 -5.89 -35.86 11.51
N PHE A 54 -5.82 -35.04 10.46
CA PHE A 54 -6.04 -33.60 10.59
C PHE A 54 -7.54 -33.30 10.67
N GLU A 55 -7.92 -32.42 11.58
CA GLU A 55 -9.30 -31.99 11.76
C GLU A 55 -9.52 -30.62 11.11
N LYS A 56 -10.61 -30.46 10.36
CA LYS A 56 -10.96 -29.18 9.76
C LYS A 56 -11.43 -28.21 10.86
N ARG A 57 -10.75 -27.08 11.00
CA ARG A 57 -11.05 -26.03 12.00
C ARG A 57 -12.03 -25.00 11.44
N GLU A 58 -11.73 -24.48 10.25
CA GLU A 58 -12.45 -23.36 9.63
C GLU A 58 -12.41 -23.49 8.10
N GLU A 59 -13.44 -22.99 7.44
CA GLU A 59 -13.54 -22.93 5.98
C GLU A 59 -14.23 -21.62 5.57
N HIS A 60 -13.61 -20.92 4.62
CA HIS A 60 -14.08 -19.64 4.10
C HIS A 60 -14.05 -19.62 2.57
N CYS A 61 -14.91 -18.80 1.98
CA CYS A 61 -14.95 -18.57 0.54
C CYS A 61 -14.96 -17.07 0.26
N PHE A 62 -14.00 -16.59 -0.52
CA PHE A 62 -13.95 -15.22 -1.02
C PHE A 62 -14.19 -15.24 -2.52
N GLY A 63 -15.44 -15.01 -2.92
CA GLY A 63 -15.89 -15.27 -4.29
C GLY A 63 -15.75 -16.76 -4.61
N THR A 64 -14.90 -17.10 -5.59
CA THR A 64 -14.60 -18.50 -5.94
C THR A 64 -13.39 -19.07 -5.20
N ALA A 65 -12.57 -18.23 -4.56
CA ALA A 65 -11.42 -18.70 -3.79
C ALA A 65 -11.90 -19.41 -2.52
N ARG A 66 -11.26 -20.52 -2.16
CA ARG A 66 -11.60 -21.36 -1.00
C ARG A 66 -10.42 -21.44 -0.05
N PHE A 67 -10.66 -21.26 1.23
CA PHE A 67 -9.65 -21.26 2.28
C PHE A 67 -10.07 -22.26 3.36
N VAL A 68 -9.19 -23.17 3.75
CA VAL A 68 -9.50 -24.21 4.73
C VAL A 68 -8.33 -24.42 5.66
N THR A 69 -8.58 -24.34 6.97
CA THR A 69 -7.57 -24.61 8.00
C THR A 69 -7.78 -25.98 8.60
N TYR A 70 -6.70 -26.76 8.68
CA TYR A 70 -6.62 -28.07 9.27
C TYR A 70 -5.65 -28.08 10.44
N VAL A 71 -5.94 -28.90 11.46
CA VAL A 71 -5.14 -28.94 12.70
C VAL A 71 -4.88 -30.35 13.15
N LYS A 72 -3.73 -30.58 13.79
CA LYS A 72 -3.41 -31.87 14.40
C LYS A 72 -2.30 -31.72 15.43
N ASN A 73 -2.55 -32.08 16.69
CA ASN A 73 -1.51 -32.16 17.73
C ASN A 73 -0.64 -30.88 17.89
N GLY A 74 -1.20 -29.68 17.71
CA GLY A 74 -0.44 -28.43 17.74
C GLY A 74 0.25 -28.06 16.42
N ASP A 75 -0.08 -28.75 15.32
CA ASP A 75 0.31 -28.40 13.95
C ASP A 75 -0.90 -27.80 13.20
N MET A 76 -0.66 -26.83 12.32
CA MET A 76 -1.67 -26.22 11.45
C MET A 76 -1.28 -26.30 9.97
N VAL A 77 -2.26 -26.61 9.12
CA VAL A 77 -2.14 -26.55 7.66
C VAL A 77 -3.27 -25.68 7.10
N LEU A 78 -2.94 -24.56 6.50
CA LEU A 78 -3.88 -23.71 5.77
C LEU A 78 -3.78 -24.00 4.28
N LEU A 79 -4.91 -24.25 3.64
CA LEU A 79 -5.02 -24.44 2.20
C LEU A 79 -5.81 -23.29 1.58
N SER A 80 -5.20 -22.58 0.62
CA SER A 80 -5.83 -21.48 -0.12
C SER A 80 -5.92 -21.86 -1.60
N PHE A 81 -7.10 -22.19 -2.10
CA PHE A 81 -7.34 -22.57 -3.48
C PHE A 81 -7.97 -21.45 -4.28
N TYR A 82 -7.34 -21.10 -5.41
CA TYR A 82 -7.76 -20.07 -6.34
C TYR A 82 -8.13 -20.70 -7.70
N PRO A 83 -9.41 -21.06 -7.92
CA PRO A 83 -9.83 -21.75 -9.15
C PRO A 83 -9.59 -20.94 -10.42
N SER A 84 -9.76 -19.61 -10.34
CA SER A 84 -9.63 -18.66 -11.46
C SER A 84 -8.25 -18.70 -12.13
N ILE A 85 -7.22 -19.05 -11.35
CA ILE A 85 -5.82 -19.11 -11.80
C ILE A 85 -5.23 -20.52 -11.67
N GLY A 86 -6.03 -21.51 -11.26
CA GLY A 86 -5.60 -22.90 -11.07
C GLY A 86 -4.43 -23.04 -10.10
N GLN A 87 -4.47 -22.32 -8.98
CA GLN A 87 -3.39 -22.28 -7.98
C GLN A 87 -3.88 -22.76 -6.62
N ILE A 88 -3.04 -23.45 -5.86
CA ILE A 88 -3.20 -23.66 -4.43
C ILE A 88 -1.98 -23.12 -3.67
N ARG A 89 -2.22 -22.51 -2.52
CA ARG A 89 -1.21 -22.17 -1.51
C ARG A 89 -1.42 -23.11 -0.33
N LEU A 90 -0.33 -23.64 0.21
CA LEU A 90 -0.33 -24.40 1.45
C LEU A 90 0.65 -23.72 2.41
N VAL A 91 0.15 -23.29 3.57
CA VAL A 91 0.96 -22.82 4.70
C VAL A 91 0.95 -23.92 5.75
N ALA A 92 2.13 -24.35 6.18
CA ALA A 92 2.31 -25.33 7.24
C ALA A 92 3.15 -24.69 8.35
N GLU A 93 2.60 -24.61 9.55
CA GLU A 93 3.26 -24.03 10.72
C GLU A 93 2.78 -24.71 12.02
N PRO A 94 3.52 -24.56 13.14
CA PRO A 94 2.96 -24.82 14.45
C PRO A 94 1.66 -24.03 14.64
N GLU A 95 0.68 -24.65 15.30
CA GLU A 95 -0.61 -24.04 15.57
C GLU A 95 -0.45 -22.71 16.31
N SER A 96 -0.87 -21.64 15.64
CA SER A 96 -0.94 -20.30 16.20
C SER A 96 -2.11 -20.16 17.18
N LEU A 97 -2.01 -19.15 18.05
CA LEU A 97 -3.06 -18.86 19.02
C LEU A 97 -4.38 -18.54 18.29
N GLU A 98 -5.47 -19.19 18.67
CA GLU A 98 -6.79 -18.87 18.13
C GLU A 98 -7.28 -17.53 18.67
N TYR A 99 -7.75 -16.65 17.79
CA TYR A 99 -8.36 -15.39 18.19
C TYR A 99 -9.74 -15.63 18.81
N GLN A 100 -9.93 -15.16 20.04
CA GLN A 100 -11.21 -15.20 20.73
C GLN A 100 -11.64 -13.79 21.09
N ASP A 101 -12.72 -13.33 20.47
CA ASP A 101 -13.22 -11.99 20.71
C ASP A 101 -13.78 -11.84 22.13
N LYS A 102 -13.40 -10.74 22.78
CA LYS A 102 -13.91 -10.32 24.09
C LYS A 102 -15.05 -9.31 23.91
N ARG A 103 -16.04 -9.66 23.08
CA ARG A 103 -17.18 -8.80 22.75
C ARG A 103 -17.87 -8.26 23.99
N ARG A 104 -18.20 -6.97 23.97
CA ARG A 104 -19.02 -6.30 24.99
C ARG A 104 -20.39 -5.92 24.41
N GLU A 105 -21.28 -5.44 25.27
CA GLU A 105 -22.57 -4.89 24.83
C GLU A 105 -22.35 -3.62 24.00
N ASP A 106 -23.14 -3.46 22.94
CA ASP A 106 -23.09 -2.28 22.08
C ASP A 106 -23.48 -1.03 22.90
N CYS A 107 -22.67 0.02 22.83
CA CYS A 107 -22.81 1.22 23.64
C CYS A 107 -22.48 2.53 22.89
N THR A 108 -22.01 2.46 21.65
CA THR A 108 -21.67 3.61 20.82
C THR A 108 -21.83 3.30 19.34
N THR A 109 -21.63 4.29 18.47
CA THR A 109 -21.63 4.12 17.01
C THR A 109 -20.24 3.79 16.49
N SER A 110 -20.18 3.05 15.38
CA SER A 110 -18.92 2.75 14.72
C SER A 110 -18.36 3.94 13.97
N LEU A 111 -17.04 4.13 14.08
CA LEU A 111 -16.30 5.19 13.39
C LEU A 111 -15.12 4.57 12.64
N PHE A 112 -14.77 5.11 11.47
CA PHE A 112 -13.46 4.95 10.85
C PHE A 112 -12.75 6.31 10.90
N THR A 113 -11.55 6.37 11.46
CA THR A 113 -10.77 7.60 11.58
C THR A 113 -9.36 7.38 11.08
N GLN A 114 -8.95 8.11 10.04
CA GLN A 114 -7.54 8.23 9.68
C GLN A 114 -6.90 9.36 10.49
N ILE A 115 -5.82 9.04 11.21
CA ILE A 115 -5.07 10.00 12.03
C ILE A 115 -4.30 10.95 11.12
N ASP A 116 -4.28 12.22 11.52
CA ASP A 116 -3.52 13.28 10.86
C ASP A 116 -2.05 13.22 11.28
N LEU A 117 -1.25 12.42 10.59
CA LEU A 117 0.17 12.23 10.91
C LEU A 117 1.02 13.46 10.56
N GLU A 118 2.14 13.64 11.26
CA GLU A 118 3.08 14.75 11.03
C GLU A 118 3.81 14.63 9.68
N ASP A 119 4.08 13.40 9.26
CA ASP A 119 4.62 13.06 7.94
C ASP A 119 3.69 12.06 7.22
N PHE A 120 4.08 11.60 6.03
CA PHE A 120 3.37 10.51 5.36
C PHE A 120 3.45 9.21 6.18
N GLY A 121 2.46 8.35 6.02
CA GLY A 121 2.38 7.06 6.72
C GLY A 121 0.93 6.63 6.90
N LEU A 122 0.73 5.52 7.61
CA LEU A 122 -0.60 4.98 7.86
C LEU A 122 -0.91 4.80 9.34
N SER A 123 -2.06 5.31 9.76
CA SER A 123 -2.60 5.13 11.11
C SER A 123 -4.10 5.32 11.09
N ASP A 124 -4.85 4.23 11.11
CA ASP A 124 -6.31 4.25 11.13
C ASP A 124 -6.87 3.64 12.41
N VAL A 125 -7.98 4.20 12.87
CA VAL A 125 -8.70 3.76 14.06
C VAL A 125 -10.14 3.44 13.69
N ILE A 126 -10.57 2.22 13.97
CA ILE A 126 -11.97 1.80 13.86
C ILE A 126 -12.55 1.67 15.26
N ARG A 127 -13.51 2.53 15.62
CA ARG A 127 -14.32 2.34 16.82
C ARG A 127 -15.42 1.33 16.52
N LEU A 128 -15.51 0.30 17.34
CA LEU A 128 -16.53 -0.74 17.28
C LEU A 128 -17.80 -0.31 18.03
N SER A 129 -18.93 -0.96 17.74
CA SER A 129 -20.22 -0.68 18.40
C SER A 129 -20.17 -0.86 19.91
N ASP A 130 -19.27 -1.73 20.40
CA ASP A 130 -19.06 -2.04 21.81
C ASP A 130 -18.02 -1.13 22.50
N GLY A 131 -17.60 -0.07 21.80
CA GLY A 131 -16.70 0.98 22.32
C GLY A 131 -15.22 0.63 22.33
N ARG A 132 -14.85 -0.60 21.94
CA ARG A 132 -13.44 -0.98 21.74
C ARG A 132 -12.93 -0.49 20.39
N PHE A 133 -11.62 -0.54 20.20
CA PHE A 133 -10.94 -0.09 18.98
C PHE A 133 -10.21 -1.22 18.26
N ILE A 134 -10.23 -1.17 16.93
CA ILE A 134 -9.19 -1.75 16.10
C ILE A 134 -8.28 -0.59 15.67
N ILE A 135 -6.98 -0.78 15.76
CA ILE A 135 -6.00 0.15 15.18
C ILE A 135 -5.32 -0.57 14.02
N LEU A 136 -5.17 0.09 12.87
CA LEU A 136 -4.39 -0.37 11.74
C LEU A 136 -3.16 0.53 11.61
N ASP A 137 -1.98 -0.07 11.70
CA ASP A 137 -0.68 0.62 11.70
C ASP A 137 -0.63 1.71 12.77
N GLY A 138 0.02 2.84 12.52
CA GLY A 138 0.42 3.77 13.55
C GLY A 138 1.21 4.99 13.05
N GLY A 139 1.99 4.85 11.99
CA GLY A 139 2.83 5.91 11.45
C GLY A 139 4.29 5.83 11.90
N TYR A 140 5.05 6.85 11.53
CA TYR A 140 6.42 7.05 12.01
C TYR A 140 6.50 7.30 13.54
N ASP A 141 7.70 7.16 14.11
CA ASP A 141 8.00 7.41 15.52
C ASP A 141 8.16 8.92 15.80
N PHE A 142 7.03 9.65 15.74
CA PHE A 142 6.95 11.06 16.12
C PHE A 142 6.14 11.24 17.40
N ASP A 143 6.72 11.95 18.38
CA ASP A 143 6.06 12.30 19.64
C ASP A 143 4.65 12.89 19.46
N VAL A 144 4.50 13.75 18.44
CA VAL A 144 3.22 14.42 18.13
C VAL A 144 2.16 13.44 17.64
N ASP A 145 2.54 12.38 16.93
CA ASP A 145 1.61 11.41 16.37
C ASP A 145 1.15 10.40 17.42
N GLU A 146 2.01 10.07 18.39
CA GLU A 146 1.63 9.34 19.59
C GLU A 146 0.53 10.07 20.37
N GLU A 147 0.70 11.38 20.58
CA GLU A 147 -0.29 12.22 21.29
C GLU A 147 -1.60 12.29 20.49
N LYS A 148 -1.53 12.49 19.17
CA LYS A 148 -2.71 12.54 18.30
C LYS A 148 -3.49 11.22 18.35
N LEU A 149 -2.81 10.08 18.27
CA LEU A 149 -3.43 8.75 18.39
C LEU A 149 -4.08 8.56 19.76
N PHE A 150 -3.36 8.84 20.85
CA PHE A 150 -3.90 8.71 22.20
C PHE A 150 -5.11 9.62 22.44
N ARG A 151 -5.03 10.88 22.01
CA ARG A 151 -6.15 11.83 22.08
C ARG A 151 -7.36 11.32 21.31
N CYS A 152 -7.17 10.81 20.09
CA CYS A 152 -8.25 10.21 19.30
C CYS A 152 -8.94 9.07 20.07
N LEU A 153 -8.17 8.13 20.65
CA LEU A 153 -8.72 7.03 21.46
C LEU A 153 -9.49 7.55 22.69
N LYS A 154 -8.96 8.55 23.40
CA LYS A 154 -9.61 9.13 24.58
C LYS A 154 -10.91 9.86 24.24
N GLU A 155 -10.92 10.66 23.18
CA GLU A 155 -12.09 11.44 22.75
C GLU A 155 -13.20 10.55 22.20
N GLN A 156 -12.84 9.46 21.51
CA GLN A 156 -13.81 8.54 20.92
C GLN A 156 -14.27 7.43 21.88
N SER A 157 -13.55 7.18 22.98
CA SER A 157 -13.87 6.11 23.93
C SER A 157 -15.08 6.46 24.79
N PRO A 158 -16.07 5.55 24.92
CA PRO A 158 -17.12 5.69 25.94
C PRO A 158 -16.64 5.30 27.35
N PHE A 159 -15.41 4.78 27.47
CA PHE A 159 -14.81 4.32 28.72
C PHE A 159 -13.71 5.25 29.22
N GLU A 160 -13.47 5.26 30.54
CA GLU A 160 -12.36 6.00 31.15
C GLU A 160 -11.00 5.57 30.58
N THR A 161 -10.80 4.26 30.40
CA THR A 161 -9.62 3.66 29.78
C THR A 161 -10.02 3.12 28.39
N PRO A 162 -9.45 3.65 27.29
CA PRO A 162 -9.65 3.09 25.96
C PRO A 162 -9.18 1.64 25.88
N VAL A 163 -9.92 0.82 25.14
CA VAL A 163 -9.63 -0.61 24.98
C VAL A 163 -9.41 -0.92 23.51
N ILE A 164 -8.20 -1.34 23.16
CA ILE A 164 -7.77 -1.74 21.84
C ILE A 164 -7.94 -3.27 21.75
N ALA A 165 -8.97 -3.71 21.02
CA ALA A 165 -9.27 -5.13 20.82
C ALA A 165 -8.18 -5.82 19.97
N LEU A 166 -7.74 -5.15 18.90
CA LEU A 166 -6.63 -5.55 18.07
C LEU A 166 -5.84 -4.32 17.60
N TRP A 167 -4.53 -4.39 17.72
CA TRP A 167 -3.62 -3.50 17.00
C TRP A 167 -2.98 -4.29 15.86
N ILE A 168 -3.38 -3.95 14.63
CA ILE A 168 -3.02 -4.65 13.42
C ILE A 168 -1.85 -3.92 12.76
N MET A 169 -0.78 -4.64 12.41
CA MET A 169 0.33 -4.07 11.63
C MET A 169 0.37 -4.71 10.25
N THR A 170 0.31 -3.91 9.20
CA THR A 170 0.19 -4.38 7.81
C THR A 170 1.51 -4.96 7.31
N HIS A 171 2.63 -4.25 7.49
CA HIS A 171 3.98 -4.68 7.07
C HIS A 171 5.07 -3.89 7.81
N PRO A 172 6.34 -4.34 7.79
CA PRO A 172 7.41 -3.76 8.60
C PRO A 172 8.13 -2.59 7.90
N HIS A 173 7.40 -1.57 7.45
CA HIS A 173 7.99 -0.30 7.03
C HIS A 173 7.87 0.79 8.11
N ASN A 174 8.79 1.76 8.07
CA ASN A 174 8.97 2.75 9.11
C ASN A 174 7.82 3.76 9.22
N ASP A 175 7.00 3.91 8.19
CA ASP A 175 5.83 4.78 8.16
C ASP A 175 4.53 4.08 8.60
N HIS A 176 4.64 2.86 9.15
CA HIS A 176 3.49 2.05 9.56
C HIS A 176 3.47 1.73 11.06
N TYR A 177 4.49 1.10 11.61
CA TYR A 177 4.44 0.58 12.99
C TYR A 177 5.27 1.35 14.05
N PRO A 178 6.33 2.14 13.73
CA PRO A 178 7.22 2.68 14.76
C PRO A 178 6.57 3.57 15.82
N VAL A 179 5.46 4.28 15.55
CA VAL A 179 4.74 5.08 16.57
C VAL A 179 4.44 4.25 17.84
N PHE A 180 4.27 2.93 17.68
CA PHE A 180 3.95 2.03 18.77
C PHE A 180 4.99 2.08 19.89
N PHE A 181 6.27 2.30 19.54
CA PHE A 181 7.35 2.35 20.52
C PHE A 181 7.15 3.48 21.54
N GLY A 182 7.06 4.72 21.06
CA GLY A 182 6.84 5.87 21.92
C GLY A 182 5.45 5.88 22.54
N PHE A 183 4.42 5.50 21.78
CA PHE A 183 3.05 5.40 22.28
C PHE A 183 2.96 4.44 23.48
N TRP A 184 3.58 3.27 23.39
CA TRP A 184 3.57 2.31 24.50
C TRP A 184 4.33 2.82 25.72
N GLU A 185 5.50 3.43 25.52
CA GLU A 185 6.30 4.02 26.60
C GLU A 185 5.52 5.10 27.36
N ARG A 186 4.82 5.97 26.62
CA ARG A 186 4.12 7.14 27.16
C ARG A 186 2.72 6.83 27.68
N TYR A 187 1.93 6.06 26.92
CA TYR A 187 0.50 5.87 27.16
C TYR A 187 0.08 4.41 27.42
N GLY A 188 1.01 3.44 27.39
CA GLY A 188 0.68 2.01 27.56
C GLY A 188 0.00 1.65 28.89
N LYS A 189 0.09 2.52 29.91
CA LYS A 189 -0.63 2.38 31.20
C LYS A 189 -2.01 3.01 31.22
N GLU A 190 -2.33 3.82 30.22
CA GLU A 190 -3.58 4.57 30.09
C GLU A 190 -4.56 3.92 29.10
N VAL A 191 -4.16 2.81 28.48
CA VAL A 191 -4.96 2.01 27.55
C VAL A 191 -4.87 0.52 27.90
N GLU A 192 -5.86 -0.26 27.47
CA GLU A 192 -5.81 -1.73 27.47
C GLU A 192 -5.60 -2.21 26.04
N ILE A 193 -4.52 -2.94 25.76
CA ILE A 193 -4.34 -3.65 24.47
C ILE A 193 -4.60 -5.13 24.69
N GLN A 194 -5.57 -5.69 23.97
CA GLN A 194 -6.01 -7.08 24.12
C GLN A 194 -5.28 -8.04 23.20
N GLY A 195 -4.76 -7.56 22.06
CA GLY A 195 -3.99 -8.38 21.13
C GLY A 195 -3.34 -7.60 20.00
N PHE A 196 -2.32 -8.20 19.39
CA PHE A 196 -1.68 -7.75 18.16
C PHE A 196 -1.99 -8.71 17.01
N LEU A 197 -2.13 -8.19 15.79
CA LEU A 197 -2.32 -9.00 14.59
C LEU A 197 -1.33 -8.55 13.51
N TYR A 198 -0.39 -9.41 13.13
CA TYR A 198 0.60 -9.10 12.09
C TYR A 198 1.20 -10.39 11.52
N ASN A 199 1.89 -10.31 10.39
CA ASN A 199 2.70 -11.41 9.87
C ASN A 199 4.03 -10.83 9.40
N PHE A 200 4.94 -10.64 10.35
CA PHE A 200 6.27 -10.12 10.07
C PHE A 200 7.27 -11.27 9.99
N PRO A 201 8.31 -11.17 9.16
CA PRO A 201 9.28 -12.25 9.00
C PRO A 201 10.13 -12.41 10.28
N ASP A 202 10.34 -13.64 10.74
CA ASP A 202 11.28 -13.94 11.83
C ASP A 202 12.70 -14.12 11.28
N GLY A 203 13.71 -13.59 12.00
CA GLY A 203 15.12 -13.87 11.71
C GLY A 203 15.65 -13.09 10.51
N VAL A 204 16.24 -11.94 10.79
CA VAL A 204 16.64 -10.94 9.79
C VAL A 204 18.04 -11.21 9.21
N GLU A 205 18.67 -12.32 9.57
CA GLU A 205 20.05 -12.65 9.17
C GLU A 205 20.16 -12.91 7.66
N ASP A 206 19.12 -13.47 7.04
CA ASP A 206 19.02 -13.63 5.58
C ASP A 206 18.52 -12.34 4.87
N LEU A 207 17.97 -11.38 5.62
CA LEU A 207 17.50 -10.07 5.12
C LEU A 207 18.59 -9.00 5.13
N LEU A 208 19.65 -9.15 5.94
CA LEU A 208 20.79 -8.22 6.03
C LEU A 208 21.58 -8.08 4.70
N GLU A 209 21.47 -9.04 3.78
CA GLU A 209 22.11 -8.93 2.46
C GLU A 209 21.35 -7.98 1.51
N VAL A 210 20.10 -7.62 1.85
CA VAL A 210 19.17 -6.94 0.94
C VAL A 210 18.36 -5.79 1.56
N VAL A 211 18.33 -5.64 2.89
CA VAL A 211 17.56 -4.62 3.63
C VAL A 211 18.50 -3.67 4.40
N PRO A 212 18.18 -2.36 4.50
CA PRO A 212 18.89 -1.42 5.36
C PRO A 212 18.97 -1.89 6.82
N ALA A 213 20.14 -1.75 7.45
CA ALA A 213 20.40 -2.29 8.79
C ALA A 213 19.50 -1.70 9.90
N ASP A 214 19.02 -0.47 9.71
CA ASP A 214 18.11 0.24 10.61
C ASP A 214 16.69 -0.35 10.58
N GLU A 215 16.17 -0.75 9.42
CA GLU A 215 14.89 -1.46 9.32
C GLU A 215 14.95 -2.82 10.02
N VAL A 216 16.08 -3.52 9.86
CA VAL A 216 16.35 -4.79 10.55
C VAL A 216 16.37 -4.62 12.07
N GLU A 217 17.03 -3.57 12.57
CA GLU A 217 17.06 -3.24 13.99
C GLU A 217 15.65 -2.89 14.51
N GLY A 218 14.89 -2.09 13.75
CA GLY A 218 13.52 -1.72 14.07
C GLY A 218 12.59 -2.93 14.22
N LEU A 219 12.67 -3.89 13.29
CA LEU A 219 11.86 -5.11 13.34
C LEU A 219 12.21 -5.99 14.55
N ASN A 220 13.50 -6.18 14.83
CA ASN A 220 13.95 -6.92 16.01
C ASN A 220 13.49 -6.25 17.31
N ARG A 221 13.57 -4.91 17.38
CA ARG A 221 13.05 -4.13 18.52
C ARG A 221 11.55 -4.33 18.69
N PHE A 222 10.78 -4.35 17.61
CA PHE A 222 9.34 -4.60 17.63
C PHE A 222 9.02 -6.00 18.18
N HIS A 223 9.63 -7.05 17.65
CA HIS A 223 9.43 -8.42 18.13
C HIS A 223 9.77 -8.58 19.62
N ASN A 224 10.92 -8.03 20.04
CA ASN A 224 11.33 -8.07 21.45
C ASN A 224 10.34 -7.32 22.35
N LEU A 225 9.86 -6.16 21.92
CA LEU A 225 8.88 -5.39 22.68
C LEU A 225 7.59 -6.20 22.82
N VAL A 226 6.96 -6.61 21.73
CA VAL A 226 5.69 -7.36 21.73
C VAL A 226 5.79 -8.61 22.61
N GLN A 227 6.87 -9.38 22.48
CA GLN A 227 7.10 -10.56 23.33
C GLN A 227 7.23 -10.20 24.82
N SER A 228 7.89 -9.09 25.15
CA SER A 228 8.05 -8.63 26.54
C SER A 228 6.74 -8.19 27.19
N LEU A 229 5.77 -7.70 26.41
CA LEU A 229 4.48 -7.20 26.92
C LEU A 229 3.57 -8.32 27.42
N LYS A 230 3.79 -9.57 26.98
CA LYS A 230 2.92 -10.72 27.27
C LYS A 230 1.45 -10.50 26.88
N ILE A 231 1.24 -9.64 25.89
CA ILE A 231 -0.05 -9.46 25.22
C ILE A 231 -0.13 -10.51 24.10
N PRO A 232 -1.29 -11.15 23.89
CA PRO A 232 -1.47 -12.08 22.77
C PRO A 232 -1.08 -11.46 21.43
N TYR A 233 -0.36 -12.21 20.59
CA TYR A 233 -0.18 -11.86 19.19
C TYR A 233 -0.73 -13.00 18.32
N TYR A 234 -1.29 -12.62 17.18
CA TYR A 234 -1.90 -13.51 16.21
C TYR A 234 -1.18 -13.35 14.88
N ARG A 235 -0.69 -14.45 14.30
CA ARG A 235 -0.08 -14.44 12.97
C ARG A 235 -1.17 -14.51 11.91
N ALA A 236 -1.24 -13.49 11.05
CA ALA A 236 -2.30 -13.36 10.05
C ALA A 236 -1.93 -14.04 8.72
N HIS A 237 -2.79 -14.92 8.22
CA HIS A 237 -2.62 -15.61 6.95
C HIS A 237 -3.78 -15.37 5.99
N THR A 238 -3.49 -15.42 4.69
CA THR A 238 -4.50 -15.18 3.66
C THR A 238 -5.62 -16.22 3.70
N GLY A 239 -6.86 -15.74 3.79
CA GLY A 239 -8.05 -16.57 3.91
C GLY A 239 -8.64 -16.59 5.31
N GLN A 240 -7.89 -16.19 6.33
CA GLN A 240 -8.38 -16.13 7.70
C GLN A 240 -9.37 -14.97 7.90
N VAL A 241 -10.26 -15.16 8.88
CA VAL A 241 -11.30 -14.21 9.21
C VAL A 241 -11.28 -13.95 10.71
N TYR A 242 -11.21 -12.67 11.08
CA TYR A 242 -11.27 -12.23 12.47
C TYR A 242 -12.60 -11.50 12.72
N GLN A 243 -13.44 -12.06 13.59
CA GLN A 243 -14.66 -11.40 14.05
C GLN A 243 -14.35 -10.60 15.30
N VAL A 244 -14.41 -9.27 15.23
CA VAL A 244 -14.13 -8.36 16.36
C VAL A 244 -15.35 -7.49 16.59
N SER A 245 -16.14 -7.81 17.61
CA SER A 245 -17.46 -7.21 17.85
C SER A 245 -18.35 -7.28 16.59
N ASN A 246 -18.75 -6.12 16.06
CA ASN A 246 -19.56 -5.93 14.86
C ASN A 246 -18.72 -5.88 13.56
N ALA A 247 -17.40 -5.94 13.63
CA ALA A 247 -16.51 -5.95 12.47
C ALA A 247 -16.09 -7.37 12.10
N ARG A 248 -16.17 -7.70 10.82
CA ARG A 248 -15.61 -8.92 10.22
C ARG A 248 -14.43 -8.53 9.33
N ILE A 249 -13.24 -8.99 9.68
CA ILE A 249 -11.98 -8.69 8.98
C ILE A 249 -11.56 -9.92 8.18
N GLU A 250 -11.46 -9.78 6.86
CA GLU A 250 -10.97 -10.80 5.93
C GLU A 250 -9.54 -10.48 5.51
N VAL A 251 -8.61 -11.43 5.66
CA VAL A 251 -7.24 -11.30 5.16
C VAL A 251 -7.21 -11.76 3.69
N LEU A 252 -7.17 -10.82 2.75
CA LEU A 252 -7.14 -11.11 1.31
C LEU A 252 -5.72 -11.36 0.77
N SER A 253 -4.71 -10.80 1.44
CA SER A 253 -3.29 -11.04 1.13
C SER A 253 -2.48 -10.91 2.41
N SER A 254 -1.39 -11.64 2.47
CA SER A 254 -0.38 -11.64 3.53
C SER A 254 1.00 -11.92 2.89
N PRO A 255 2.10 -11.99 3.66
CA PRO A 255 3.39 -12.46 3.16
C PRO A 255 3.33 -13.82 2.45
N ASP A 256 2.37 -14.70 2.79
CA ASP A 256 2.15 -16.02 2.18
C ASP A 256 1.97 -15.91 0.66
N ASP A 257 1.49 -14.77 0.18
CA ASP A 257 1.13 -14.53 -1.21
C ASP A 257 2.23 -13.96 -2.07
N THR A 258 3.28 -13.45 -1.44
CA THR A 258 4.44 -12.90 -2.14
C THR A 258 5.05 -13.96 -3.06
N PHE A 259 5.54 -13.51 -4.21
CA PHE A 259 6.39 -14.29 -5.10
C PHE A 259 7.72 -13.57 -5.03
N PHE A 260 8.84 -14.18 -4.62
CA PHE A 260 10.19 -13.93 -5.15
C PHE A 260 11.23 -14.67 -4.30
N ASP A 261 12.22 -15.21 -5.01
CA ASP A 261 13.50 -15.66 -4.43
C ASP A 261 14.49 -14.47 -4.30
N GLU A 262 14.18 -13.24 -4.79
CA GLU A 262 15.16 -12.13 -4.94
C GLU A 262 14.61 -10.66 -4.92
N VAL A 263 13.46 -10.28 -4.32
CA VAL A 263 12.98 -8.86 -4.34
C VAL A 263 12.74 -8.25 -2.95
N ILE A 264 13.09 -6.94 -2.87
CA ILE A 264 13.64 -6.12 -1.77
C ILE A 264 12.60 -5.14 -1.15
N ASP A 265 11.32 -5.27 -1.50
CA ASP A 265 10.29 -4.28 -1.13
C ASP A 265 9.27 -4.86 -0.13
N HIS A 266 9.32 -4.48 1.14
CA HIS A 266 8.41 -5.02 2.15
C HIS A 266 6.94 -4.61 1.94
N ASN A 267 6.63 -3.67 1.04
CA ASN A 267 5.26 -3.33 0.68
C ASN A 267 4.50 -4.54 0.11
N ILE A 268 5.18 -5.45 -0.58
CA ILE A 268 4.52 -6.66 -1.12
C ILE A 268 4.07 -7.62 -0.01
N MET A 269 4.59 -7.46 1.21
CA MET A 269 4.26 -8.25 2.39
C MET A 269 3.03 -7.73 3.13
N SER A 270 2.45 -6.60 2.71
CA SER A 270 1.30 -6.01 3.41
C SER A 270 0.13 -6.97 3.55
N LEU A 271 -0.43 -6.98 4.75
CA LEU A 271 -1.77 -7.48 4.96
C LEU A 271 -2.76 -6.61 4.16
N ILE A 272 -3.44 -7.21 3.18
CA ILE A 272 -4.57 -6.57 2.49
C ILE A 272 -5.85 -7.04 3.17
N LEU A 273 -6.56 -6.12 3.80
CA LEU A 273 -7.72 -6.43 4.64
C LEU A 273 -9.01 -5.91 4.01
N LYS A 274 -10.04 -6.76 3.99
CA LYS A 274 -11.41 -6.34 3.71
C LYS A 274 -12.22 -6.40 4.99
N VAL A 275 -12.73 -5.25 5.43
CA VAL A 275 -13.52 -5.13 6.66
C VAL A 275 -14.98 -4.93 6.30
N ASN A 276 -15.86 -5.79 6.80
CA ASN A 276 -17.29 -5.55 6.82
C ASN A 276 -17.73 -5.10 8.22
N ILE A 277 -18.33 -3.92 8.31
CA ILE A 277 -18.78 -3.34 9.58
C ILE A 277 -20.02 -2.48 9.31
N GLU A 278 -21.05 -2.60 10.14
CA GLU A 278 -22.35 -1.91 9.96
C GLU A 278 -22.96 -2.10 8.55
N GLY A 279 -22.73 -3.26 7.93
CA GLY A 279 -23.21 -3.57 6.58
C GLY A 279 -22.46 -2.87 5.45
N GLN A 280 -21.41 -2.09 5.76
CA GLN A 280 -20.53 -1.42 4.80
C GLN A 280 -19.18 -2.13 4.70
N THR A 281 -18.55 -2.05 3.52
CA THR A 281 -17.28 -2.71 3.21
C THR A 281 -16.15 -1.70 2.99
N LEU A 282 -15.05 -1.90 3.70
CA LEU A 282 -13.80 -1.14 3.57
C LEU A 282 -12.72 -2.07 3.02
N LEU A 283 -11.98 -1.64 2.00
CA LEU A 283 -10.74 -2.30 1.57
C LEU A 283 -9.54 -1.46 2.02
N LEU A 284 -8.72 -2.05 2.89
CA LEU A 284 -7.56 -1.43 3.55
C LEU A 284 -6.31 -2.24 3.16
N PRO A 285 -5.60 -1.83 2.09
CA PRO A 285 -4.52 -2.62 1.52
C PRO A 285 -3.14 -2.39 2.18
N GLY A 286 -3.02 -1.44 3.11
CA GLY A 286 -1.71 -0.93 3.51
C GLY A 286 -0.95 -0.45 2.28
N ASP A 287 0.26 -0.96 2.09
CA ASP A 287 1.07 -0.65 0.91
C ASP A 287 1.11 -1.80 -0.11
N GLY A 288 0.19 -2.77 0.05
CA GLY A 288 0.13 -3.99 -0.75
C GLY A 288 -0.08 -3.75 -2.24
N TYR A 289 0.71 -4.44 -3.06
CA TYR A 289 0.63 -4.35 -4.51
C TYR A 289 -0.39 -5.34 -5.08
N PHE A 290 -1.40 -4.84 -5.79
CA PHE A 290 -2.48 -5.66 -6.33
C PHE A 290 -2.00 -6.66 -7.38
N ASP A 291 -1.02 -6.29 -8.22
CA ASP A 291 -0.44 -7.20 -9.22
C ASP A 291 0.42 -8.31 -8.59
N PHE A 292 1.17 -8.00 -7.52
CA PHE A 292 2.03 -8.98 -6.85
C PHE A 292 1.20 -9.97 -6.03
N SER A 293 0.17 -9.48 -5.33
CA SER A 293 -0.80 -10.33 -4.63
C SER A 293 -1.78 -11.01 -5.60
N ARG A 294 -1.76 -10.66 -6.90
CA ARG A 294 -2.70 -11.12 -7.93
C ARG A 294 -4.15 -10.95 -7.50
N LEU A 295 -4.41 -9.85 -6.79
CA LEU A 295 -5.68 -9.56 -6.14
C LEU A 295 -6.84 -9.61 -7.15
N PRO A 296 -6.74 -8.97 -8.34
CA PRO A 296 -7.82 -9.00 -9.32
C PRO A 296 -8.11 -10.40 -9.85
N GLU A 297 -7.08 -11.18 -10.20
CA GLU A 297 -7.28 -12.51 -10.79
C GLU A 297 -7.81 -13.51 -9.78
N ARG A 298 -7.46 -13.36 -8.50
CA ARG A 298 -7.89 -14.27 -7.42
C ARG A 298 -9.33 -14.04 -6.98
N TYR A 299 -9.74 -12.77 -6.91
CA TYR A 299 -10.99 -12.40 -6.24
C TYR A 299 -12.05 -11.83 -7.18
N GLY A 300 -11.66 -11.29 -8.34
CA GLY A 300 -12.61 -10.75 -9.32
C GLY A 300 -13.56 -9.72 -8.70
N THR A 301 -14.86 -9.85 -8.98
CA THR A 301 -15.89 -8.93 -8.46
C THR A 301 -16.12 -9.05 -6.96
N TYR A 302 -15.55 -10.04 -6.27
CA TYR A 302 -15.58 -10.09 -4.80
C TYR A 302 -14.84 -8.90 -4.17
N LEU A 303 -13.97 -8.22 -4.91
CA LEU A 303 -13.26 -7.03 -4.45
C LEU A 303 -14.16 -5.80 -4.26
N LYS A 304 -15.40 -5.81 -4.78
CA LYS A 304 -16.35 -4.71 -4.61
C LYS A 304 -16.40 -4.27 -3.15
N SER A 305 -16.08 -3.00 -2.93
CA SER A 305 -16.03 -2.39 -1.60
C SER A 305 -16.63 -0.99 -1.65
N ASP A 306 -17.31 -0.54 -0.59
CA ASP A 306 -17.94 0.78 -0.55
C ASP A 306 -16.90 1.89 -0.35
N ILE A 307 -15.89 1.60 0.46
CA ILE A 307 -14.79 2.50 0.80
C ILE A 307 -13.46 1.81 0.45
N LEU A 308 -12.58 2.53 -0.26
CA LEU A 308 -11.21 2.10 -0.54
C LEU A 308 -10.24 3.08 0.08
N GLN A 309 -9.30 2.60 0.88
CA GLN A 309 -8.06 3.32 1.09
C GLN A 309 -7.08 2.97 -0.03
N VAL A 310 -6.50 3.97 -0.69
CA VAL A 310 -5.53 3.69 -1.77
C VAL A 310 -4.27 3.03 -1.19
N PRO A 311 -3.69 2.05 -1.90
CA PRO A 311 -2.46 1.43 -1.45
C PRO A 311 -1.28 2.39 -1.55
N HIS A 312 -0.31 2.21 -0.65
CA HIS A 312 1.02 2.83 -0.70
C HIS A 312 0.93 4.33 -0.96
N HIS A 313 0.10 5.01 -0.18
CA HIS A 313 -0.03 6.47 -0.19
C HIS A 313 -0.51 7.06 -1.54
N GLY A 314 -0.92 6.19 -2.47
CA GLY A 314 -1.20 6.51 -3.86
C GLY A 314 0.06 6.62 -4.74
N PHE A 315 1.25 6.33 -4.23
CA PHE A 315 2.50 6.31 -4.99
C PHE A 315 2.60 5.07 -5.90
N TYR A 316 2.25 3.89 -5.39
CA TYR A 316 2.32 2.60 -6.09
C TYR A 316 1.19 1.65 -5.65
N GLY A 317 1.27 0.38 -6.07
CA GLY A 317 0.44 -0.73 -5.58
C GLY A 317 -0.93 -0.91 -6.23
N GLY A 318 -1.56 0.18 -6.66
CA GLY A 318 -2.85 0.14 -7.37
C GLY A 318 -2.77 -0.33 -8.82
N THR A 319 -3.87 -0.84 -9.35
CA THR A 319 -3.99 -1.26 -10.76
C THR A 319 -5.34 -0.84 -11.33
N ALA A 320 -5.40 -0.52 -12.63
CA ALA A 320 -6.65 -0.09 -13.27
C ALA A 320 -7.74 -1.17 -13.20
N GLU A 321 -7.36 -2.45 -13.37
CA GLU A 321 -8.28 -3.58 -13.23
C GLU A 321 -8.71 -3.79 -11.77
N GLY A 322 -7.79 -3.72 -10.81
CA GLY A 322 -8.13 -3.81 -9.38
C GLY A 322 -9.14 -2.74 -8.99
N TYR A 323 -8.86 -1.47 -9.33
CA TYR A 323 -9.78 -0.38 -9.04
C TYR A 323 -11.15 -0.55 -9.70
N ARG A 324 -11.22 -1.01 -10.95
CA ARG A 324 -12.49 -1.31 -11.62
C ARG A 324 -13.29 -2.42 -10.93
N LEU A 325 -12.63 -3.43 -10.36
CA LEU A 325 -13.30 -4.51 -9.64
C LEU A 325 -13.72 -4.09 -8.21
N ILE A 326 -12.94 -3.20 -7.58
CA ILE A 326 -13.25 -2.63 -6.27
C ILE A 326 -14.44 -1.64 -6.38
N ASP A 327 -14.47 -0.82 -7.44
CA ASP A 327 -15.52 0.16 -7.76
C ASP A 327 -16.03 0.93 -6.52
N PRO A 328 -15.17 1.64 -5.77
CA PRO A 328 -15.58 2.27 -4.51
C PRO A 328 -16.40 3.54 -4.72
N ASP A 329 -17.34 3.81 -3.80
CA ASP A 329 -18.05 5.11 -3.76
C ASP A 329 -17.20 6.18 -3.06
N VAL A 330 -16.42 5.78 -2.05
CA VAL A 330 -15.54 6.66 -1.28
C VAL A 330 -14.09 6.18 -1.37
N VAL A 331 -13.17 7.09 -1.67
CA VAL A 331 -11.73 6.84 -1.67
C VAL A 331 -11.06 7.65 -0.57
N ILE A 332 -10.19 7.02 0.21
CA ILE A 332 -9.34 7.66 1.21
C ILE A 332 -7.90 7.55 0.72
N VAL A 333 -7.19 8.67 0.73
CA VAL A 333 -5.77 8.75 0.37
C VAL A 333 -4.99 9.10 1.64
N PRO A 334 -4.16 8.20 2.18
CA PRO A 334 -3.47 8.38 3.46
C PRO A 334 -2.26 9.32 3.35
N VAL A 335 -2.46 10.47 2.71
CA VAL A 335 -1.45 11.53 2.60
C VAL A 335 -2.11 12.89 2.62
N SER A 336 -1.28 13.88 2.97
CA SER A 336 -1.67 15.28 3.03
C SER A 336 -2.35 15.75 1.75
N GLU A 337 -3.26 16.73 1.83
CA GLU A 337 -3.77 17.39 0.61
C GLU A 337 -2.60 17.85 -0.28
N HIS A 338 -1.52 18.34 0.34
CA HIS A 338 -0.28 18.68 -0.35
C HIS A 338 0.31 17.46 -1.07
N ASN A 339 0.70 16.40 -0.37
CA ASN A 339 1.29 15.20 -0.95
C ASN A 339 0.36 14.54 -1.98
N PHE A 340 -0.96 14.62 -1.80
CA PHE A 340 -1.92 14.19 -2.81
C PHE A 340 -1.79 14.97 -4.13
N TYR A 341 -1.59 16.28 -4.06
CA TYR A 341 -1.42 17.12 -5.25
C TYR A 341 -0.01 17.06 -5.85
N TYR A 342 1.01 16.85 -5.03
CA TYR A 342 2.42 16.97 -5.42
C TYR A 342 3.10 15.63 -5.70
N MET A 343 2.72 14.58 -4.99
CA MET A 343 3.48 13.33 -4.88
C MET A 343 2.65 12.11 -5.29
N THR A 344 1.34 12.12 -5.07
CA THR A 344 0.47 11.14 -5.69
C THR A 344 0.54 11.40 -7.18
N ASP A 345 1.17 10.48 -7.89
CA ASP A 345 1.36 10.57 -9.32
C ASP A 345 -0.01 10.32 -9.97
N ILE A 346 -0.90 11.32 -9.88
CA ILE A 346 -2.24 11.33 -10.47
C ILE A 346 -2.18 11.24 -12.00
N TYR A 347 -0.97 11.25 -12.58
CA TYR A 347 -0.70 10.99 -13.99
C TYR A 347 -0.40 9.53 -14.29
N ARG A 348 -0.26 8.69 -13.27
CA ARG A 348 -0.18 7.25 -13.51
C ARG A 348 -1.51 6.74 -14.00
N PRO A 349 -1.52 5.92 -15.07
CA PRO A 349 -2.75 5.46 -15.69
C PRO A 349 -3.73 4.79 -14.70
N TYR A 350 -3.23 4.10 -13.67
CA TYR A 350 -4.10 3.46 -12.67
C TYR A 350 -4.75 4.45 -11.69
N ASN A 351 -4.03 5.48 -11.22
CA ASN A 351 -4.62 6.51 -10.35
C ASN A 351 -5.60 7.38 -11.14
N GLN A 352 -5.33 7.62 -12.43
CA GLN A 352 -6.30 8.25 -13.33
C GLN A 352 -7.56 7.39 -13.47
N ALA A 353 -7.42 6.08 -13.67
CA ALA A 353 -8.56 5.19 -13.75
C ALA A 353 -9.41 5.21 -12.47
N LEU A 354 -8.78 5.25 -11.29
CA LEU A 354 -9.50 5.39 -10.01
C LEU A 354 -10.26 6.72 -9.91
N VAL A 355 -9.58 7.83 -10.21
CA VAL A 355 -10.12 9.18 -10.01
C VAL A 355 -11.10 9.59 -11.09
N TYR A 356 -10.87 9.25 -12.36
CA TYR A 356 -11.66 9.74 -13.49
C TYR A 356 -12.61 8.70 -14.07
N ASP A 357 -12.18 7.45 -14.19
CA ASP A 357 -12.94 6.41 -14.91
C ASP A 357 -13.92 5.64 -14.02
N ASN A 358 -13.63 5.58 -12.72
CA ASN A 358 -14.43 4.83 -11.75
C ASN A 358 -15.57 5.68 -11.17
N HIS A 359 -16.61 5.01 -10.65
CA HIS A 359 -17.81 5.67 -10.10
C HIS A 359 -17.61 6.38 -8.74
N VAL A 360 -16.38 6.70 -8.37
CA VAL A 360 -16.03 7.40 -7.12
C VAL A 360 -16.86 8.67 -6.98
N LYS A 361 -17.54 8.80 -5.84
CA LYS A 361 -18.41 9.93 -5.46
C LYS A 361 -17.67 10.94 -4.58
N GLU A 362 -16.78 10.45 -3.73
CA GLU A 362 -16.02 11.26 -2.79
C GLU A 362 -14.57 10.74 -2.68
N LEU A 363 -13.61 11.66 -2.63
CA LEU A 363 -12.21 11.37 -2.34
C LEU A 363 -11.78 12.27 -1.18
N ARG A 364 -11.24 11.65 -0.13
CA ARG A 364 -10.73 12.31 1.07
C ARG A 364 -9.23 12.07 1.18
N THR A 365 -8.48 13.12 1.48
CA THR A 365 -7.04 13.08 1.79
C THR A 365 -6.87 13.40 3.28
N GLY A 366 -5.93 12.76 3.96
CA GLY A 366 -5.64 13.07 5.37
C GLY A 366 -4.31 13.82 5.50
N THR A 367 -4.29 15.05 6.02
CA THR A 367 -3.31 15.49 7.06
C THR A 367 -3.46 17.01 7.41
N LYS A 368 -4.68 17.49 7.62
CA LYS A 368 -4.86 18.80 8.30
C LYS A 368 -5.90 18.77 9.40
N GLU A 369 -6.80 17.78 9.33
CA GLU A 369 -7.72 17.37 10.38
C GLU A 369 -7.93 15.84 10.24
N PRO A 370 -8.14 15.10 11.35
CA PRO A 370 -8.46 13.67 11.27
C PRO A 370 -9.66 13.41 10.36
N CYS A 371 -9.52 12.44 9.46
CA CYS A 371 -10.61 12.04 8.57
C CYS A 371 -11.49 11.01 9.28
N THR A 372 -12.47 11.48 10.06
CA THR A 372 -13.48 10.62 10.69
C THR A 372 -14.72 10.43 9.81
N LEU A 373 -15.20 9.19 9.76
CA LEU A 373 -16.42 8.71 9.11
C LEU A 373 -17.26 7.98 10.16
N GLU A 374 -18.50 8.40 10.38
CA GLU A 374 -19.47 7.59 11.11
C GLU A 374 -20.04 6.51 10.19
N LEU A 375 -20.01 5.24 10.63
CA LEU A 375 -20.39 4.09 9.83
C LEU A 375 -21.82 3.64 10.17
N PRO A 376 -22.66 3.28 9.17
CA PRO A 376 -22.35 3.28 7.74
C PRO A 376 -22.30 4.71 7.18
N TYR A 377 -21.24 5.02 6.43
CA TYR A 377 -21.00 6.34 5.89
C TYR A 377 -21.67 6.52 4.52
N SER A 378 -22.38 7.62 4.34
CA SER A 378 -22.86 8.06 3.03
C SER A 378 -22.01 9.21 2.53
N TYR A 379 -21.57 9.13 1.27
CA TYR A 379 -20.77 10.17 0.66
C TYR A 379 -21.50 11.52 0.62
N LYS A 380 -20.74 12.62 0.67
CA LYS A 380 -21.31 13.97 0.53
C LYS A 380 -21.60 14.28 -0.94
N GLU A 381 -22.79 14.80 -1.25
CA GLU A 381 -23.11 15.29 -2.59
C GLU A 381 -22.04 16.30 -3.05
N ASN A 382 -21.48 16.07 -4.25
CA ASN A 382 -20.41 16.87 -4.87
C ASN A 382 -19.00 16.73 -4.26
N GLY A 383 -18.71 15.76 -3.39
CA GLY A 383 -17.37 15.57 -2.80
C GLY A 383 -16.23 15.55 -3.83
N LYS A 384 -16.38 14.76 -4.91
CA LYS A 384 -15.45 14.72 -6.04
C LYS A 384 -15.30 16.07 -6.76
N LYS A 385 -16.40 16.80 -6.97
CA LYS A 385 -16.37 18.14 -7.60
C LYS A 385 -15.66 19.15 -6.71
N MET A 386 -15.93 19.15 -5.41
CA MET A 386 -15.27 20.03 -4.43
C MET A 386 -13.76 19.79 -4.39
N LEU A 387 -13.32 18.53 -4.48
CA LEU A 387 -11.91 18.21 -4.62
C LEU A 387 -11.33 18.79 -5.91
N PHE A 388 -11.98 18.61 -7.06
CA PHE A 388 -11.51 19.21 -8.31
C PHE A 388 -11.45 20.73 -8.25
N ASP A 389 -12.47 21.38 -7.65
CA ASP A 389 -12.48 22.82 -7.45
C ASP A 389 -11.32 23.26 -6.53
N LYS A 390 -11.01 22.50 -5.47
CA LYS A 390 -9.84 22.71 -4.61
C LYS A 390 -8.52 22.51 -5.35
N ILE A 391 -8.38 21.43 -6.12
CA ILE A 391 -7.22 21.18 -6.98
C ILE A 391 -7.00 22.39 -7.90
N GLU A 392 -8.05 22.85 -8.57
CA GLU A 392 -8.01 24.02 -9.47
C GLU A 392 -7.70 25.32 -8.73
N GLN A 393 -8.22 25.52 -7.53
CA GLN A 393 -7.93 26.69 -6.70
C GLN A 393 -6.46 26.68 -6.23
N SER A 394 -5.99 25.56 -5.69
CA SER A 394 -4.61 25.31 -5.29
C SER A 394 -3.64 25.54 -6.45
N ARG A 395 -3.98 25.05 -7.66
CA ARG A 395 -3.25 25.33 -8.92
C ARG A 395 -3.13 26.83 -9.20
N ARG A 396 -4.21 27.61 -9.01
CA ARG A 396 -4.22 29.07 -9.27
C ARG A 396 -3.44 29.86 -8.22
N GLU A 397 -3.41 29.40 -6.98
CA GLU A 397 -2.80 30.11 -5.86
C GLU A 397 -1.28 29.90 -5.77
N MET A 398 -0.75 28.79 -6.29
CA MET A 398 0.65 28.40 -6.03
C MET A 398 1.66 28.79 -7.11
N GLY A 399 1.22 29.21 -8.31
CA GLY A 399 2.12 29.58 -9.41
C GLY A 399 2.88 28.36 -9.95
N ALA A 400 2.99 28.27 -11.27
CA ALA A 400 3.45 27.03 -11.86
C ALA A 400 4.90 26.66 -11.53
N THR A 401 5.12 25.40 -11.15
CA THR A 401 6.41 24.76 -10.90
C THR A 401 6.71 23.65 -11.92
N SER A 402 5.76 23.27 -12.78
CA SER A 402 5.98 22.28 -13.85
C SER A 402 5.23 22.57 -15.14
N TRP A 403 5.84 22.23 -16.28
CA TRP A 403 5.23 22.34 -17.62
C TRP A 403 5.55 21.10 -18.43
N VAL A 404 4.54 20.41 -18.95
CA VAL A 404 4.69 19.26 -19.84
C VAL A 404 4.09 19.58 -21.21
N PHE A 405 4.92 19.44 -22.23
CA PHE A 405 4.56 19.59 -23.64
C PHE A 405 4.65 18.21 -24.28
N THR A 406 3.55 17.68 -24.80
CA THR A 406 3.53 16.34 -25.44
C THR A 406 3.50 16.46 -26.96
N ASP A 407 3.69 15.34 -27.66
CA ASP A 407 3.65 15.28 -29.13
C ASP A 407 4.69 16.22 -29.79
N MET A 408 5.83 16.44 -29.15
CA MET A 408 6.82 17.40 -29.64
C MET A 408 7.74 16.75 -30.68
N THR A 409 8.17 17.55 -31.66
CA THR A 409 9.25 17.22 -32.59
C THR A 409 10.47 18.10 -32.32
N LEU A 410 11.65 17.75 -32.84
CA LEU A 410 12.88 18.51 -32.60
C LEU A 410 12.74 20.00 -32.96
N GLU A 411 11.91 20.33 -33.95
CA GLU A 411 11.63 21.71 -34.37
C GLU A 411 10.77 22.49 -33.37
N ASP A 412 10.10 21.79 -32.45
CA ASP A 412 9.25 22.36 -31.40
C ASP A 412 10.04 22.69 -30.11
N CYS A 413 11.31 22.24 -29.99
CA CYS A 413 12.18 22.42 -28.82
C CYS A 413 12.70 23.86 -28.57
N VAL A 414 11.94 24.87 -28.98
CA VAL A 414 12.27 26.28 -28.77
C VAL A 414 11.27 26.87 -27.79
N PHE A 415 11.79 27.34 -26.65
CA PHE A 415 10.97 27.84 -25.56
C PHE A 415 11.42 29.24 -25.14
N GLU A 416 10.46 30.02 -24.67
CA GLU A 416 10.68 31.32 -24.03
C GLU A 416 10.37 31.17 -22.54
N THR A 417 11.35 31.52 -21.72
CA THR A 417 11.27 31.48 -20.26
C THR A 417 11.24 32.90 -19.70
N ILE A 418 10.40 33.12 -18.68
CA ILE A 418 10.33 34.38 -17.95
C ILE A 418 10.55 34.06 -16.47
N ASN A 419 11.69 34.48 -15.92
CA ASN A 419 11.95 34.40 -14.47
C ASN A 419 11.39 35.66 -13.80
N MET A 420 10.42 35.47 -12.89
CA MET A 420 9.75 36.56 -12.19
C MET A 420 10.42 36.98 -10.87
N THR A 421 11.50 36.30 -10.47
CA THR A 421 12.23 36.57 -9.22
C THR A 421 13.56 37.32 -9.47
N ALA A 422 14.29 37.64 -8.40
CA ALA A 422 15.45 38.54 -8.40
C ALA A 422 16.81 37.84 -8.31
N HIS A 423 16.85 36.50 -8.37
CA HIS A 423 18.08 35.72 -8.37
C HIS A 423 18.01 34.55 -9.37
N SER A 424 19.10 34.33 -10.12
CA SER A 424 19.27 33.26 -11.11
C SER A 424 18.63 31.94 -10.68
N THR A 425 17.66 31.47 -11.44
CA THR A 425 16.86 30.27 -11.12
C THR A 425 17.33 29.07 -11.93
N GLU A 426 17.54 27.93 -11.26
CA GLU A 426 17.75 26.63 -11.93
C GLU A 426 16.39 26.04 -12.34
N ILE A 427 16.23 25.72 -13.62
CA ILE A 427 15.10 24.99 -14.18
C ILE A 427 15.62 23.63 -14.62
N SER A 428 15.01 22.56 -14.12
CA SER A 428 15.26 21.20 -14.56
C SER A 428 14.40 20.88 -15.79
N VAL A 429 15.00 20.31 -16.82
CA VAL A 429 14.28 19.89 -18.04
C VAL A 429 14.51 18.41 -18.31
N PHE A 430 13.42 17.69 -18.53
CA PHE A 430 13.38 16.26 -18.83
C PHE A 430 12.79 16.02 -20.21
N LEU A 431 13.41 15.12 -20.97
CA LEU A 431 12.91 14.69 -22.26
C LEU A 431 12.47 13.23 -22.15
N TYR A 432 11.25 12.93 -22.60
CA TYR A 432 10.71 11.59 -22.65
C TYR A 432 10.46 11.19 -24.10
N PHE A 433 11.10 10.13 -24.57
CA PHE A 433 10.94 9.60 -25.92
C PHE A 433 9.74 8.65 -25.96
N GLU A 434 8.64 9.14 -26.52
CA GLU A 434 7.36 8.42 -26.57
C GLU A 434 7.48 7.11 -27.38
N ASP A 435 8.32 7.09 -28.41
CA ASP A 435 8.55 5.94 -29.29
C ASP A 435 9.33 4.80 -28.62
N ARG A 436 10.01 5.09 -27.51
CA ARG A 436 10.93 4.15 -26.83
C ARG A 436 10.61 3.94 -25.36
N SER A 437 9.64 4.68 -24.83
CA SER A 437 9.29 4.68 -23.41
C SER A 437 10.50 4.93 -22.49
N GLN A 438 11.35 5.90 -22.85
CA GLN A 438 12.61 6.19 -22.13
C GLN A 438 12.74 7.67 -21.79
N TYR A 439 13.24 7.97 -20.58
CA TYR A 439 13.67 9.31 -20.18
C TYR A 439 15.12 9.53 -20.56
N VAL A 440 15.41 10.66 -21.19
CA VAL A 440 16.77 10.97 -21.62
C VAL A 440 17.07 12.46 -21.55
N SER A 441 17.36 12.96 -20.35
CA SER A 441 18.19 14.15 -20.04
C SER A 441 17.70 14.80 -18.74
N HIS A 442 18.60 15.18 -17.85
CA HIS A 442 18.35 16.20 -16.82
C HIS A 442 19.17 17.42 -17.21
N ILE A 443 18.53 18.44 -17.77
CA ILE A 443 19.21 19.67 -18.20
C ILE A 443 18.99 20.71 -17.11
N LYS A 444 20.07 21.34 -16.65
CA LYS A 444 20.01 22.48 -15.73
C LYS A 444 20.13 23.75 -16.53
N TYR A 445 19.05 24.51 -16.58
CA TYR A 445 19.01 25.80 -17.25
C TYR A 445 18.96 26.94 -16.22
N HIS A 446 19.80 27.96 -16.40
CA HIS A 446 19.83 29.13 -15.53
C HIS A 446 19.07 30.31 -16.17
N ALA A 447 17.85 30.56 -15.69
CA ALA A 447 17.03 31.68 -16.17
C ALA A 447 17.48 33.01 -15.57
N GLN A 448 17.71 34.02 -16.41
CA GLN A 448 18.09 35.37 -15.97
C GLN A 448 16.90 36.18 -15.44
N ASP A 449 17.13 36.94 -14.37
CA ASP A 449 16.09 37.68 -13.67
C ASP A 449 15.42 38.75 -14.51
N ARG A 450 14.08 38.83 -14.44
CA ARG A 450 13.24 39.87 -15.06
C ARG A 450 13.49 40.04 -16.57
N ARG A 451 13.93 38.99 -17.25
CA ARG A 451 14.17 38.97 -18.70
C ARG A 451 13.48 37.77 -19.32
N VAL A 452 12.91 37.99 -20.50
CA VAL A 452 12.52 36.89 -21.38
C VAL A 452 13.80 36.31 -21.94
N THR A 453 14.02 35.02 -21.74
CA THR A 453 15.15 34.32 -22.33
C THR A 453 14.63 33.25 -23.26
N LYS A 454 15.07 33.30 -24.51
CA LYS A 454 14.72 32.33 -25.53
C LYS A 454 15.81 31.27 -25.58
N THR A 455 15.43 30.02 -25.36
CA THR A 455 16.35 28.87 -25.35
C THR A 455 15.92 27.89 -26.43
N ASP A 456 16.89 27.46 -27.23
CA ASP A 456 16.68 26.46 -28.28
C ASP A 456 17.34 25.16 -27.83
N PHE A 457 16.59 24.33 -27.09
CA PHE A 457 17.10 23.06 -26.58
C PHE A 457 17.39 22.05 -27.70
N SER A 458 17.01 22.31 -28.96
CA SER A 458 17.47 21.49 -30.08
C SER A 458 18.94 21.73 -30.44
N LYS A 459 19.53 22.85 -29.96
CA LYS A 459 20.88 23.31 -30.27
C LYS A 459 21.76 23.50 -29.05
N GLU A 460 21.23 23.31 -27.85
CA GLU A 460 21.97 23.56 -26.61
C GLU A 460 23.10 22.54 -26.47
N GLU A 461 24.34 23.01 -26.38
CA GLU A 461 25.53 22.14 -26.34
C GLU A 461 25.74 21.50 -24.97
N ASP A 462 25.11 22.06 -23.92
CA ASP A 462 25.17 21.59 -22.52
C ASP A 462 24.09 20.53 -22.18
N LEU A 463 23.40 19.99 -23.18
CA LEU A 463 22.56 18.80 -22.99
C LEU A 463 23.45 17.63 -22.55
N ASP A 464 23.31 17.20 -21.29
CA ASP A 464 24.00 16.01 -20.80
C ASP A 464 23.45 14.76 -21.52
N GLY A 465 24.14 14.38 -22.58
CA GLY A 465 23.81 13.21 -23.38
C GLY A 465 24.15 11.88 -22.71
N ASP A 466 24.74 11.89 -21.50
CA ASP A 466 25.07 10.72 -20.68
C ASP A 466 24.09 10.50 -19.51
N ALA A 467 22.98 11.24 -19.44
CA ALA A 467 21.88 11.00 -18.48
C ALA A 467 21.13 9.65 -18.69
N LEU A 468 21.66 8.77 -19.54
CA LEU A 468 21.29 7.36 -19.59
C LEU A 468 22.08 6.63 -18.52
N TYR A 469 21.50 6.46 -17.34
CA TYR A 469 21.94 5.38 -16.47
C TYR A 469 21.88 4.08 -17.29
N TYR A 470 23.05 3.50 -17.58
CA TYR A 470 23.24 2.21 -18.26
C TYR A 470 22.82 2.12 -19.74
N ASN A 471 23.38 2.93 -20.65
CA ASN A 471 23.29 2.61 -22.08
C ASN A 471 24.57 2.99 -22.88
N PRO A 472 25.26 2.03 -23.55
CA PRO A 472 26.41 2.32 -24.42
C PRO A 472 26.09 3.16 -25.68
N ASP A 473 24.80 3.34 -26.01
CA ASP A 473 24.28 4.16 -27.11
C ASP A 473 23.80 5.55 -26.63
N SER A 474 24.66 6.28 -25.90
CA SER A 474 24.27 7.56 -25.31
C SER A 474 23.91 8.63 -26.36
N LEU A 475 22.94 9.50 -26.05
CA LEU A 475 22.52 10.59 -26.94
C LEU A 475 23.70 11.51 -27.29
N ALA A 476 24.69 11.62 -26.39
CA ALA A 476 25.94 12.33 -26.63
C ALA A 476 26.71 11.82 -27.87
N LYS A 477 26.56 10.54 -28.24
CA LYS A 477 27.28 9.93 -29.38
C LYS A 477 26.49 9.97 -30.70
N LYS A 478 25.15 9.94 -30.65
CA LYS A 478 24.29 9.76 -31.85
C LYS A 478 23.38 10.95 -32.15
N GLY A 479 23.25 11.91 -31.22
CA GLY A 479 22.31 13.03 -31.31
C GLY A 479 20.84 12.60 -31.17
N ILE A 480 19.95 13.58 -31.07
CA ILE A 480 18.50 13.34 -31.07
C ILE A 480 18.05 12.98 -32.51
N PRO A 481 17.36 11.85 -32.75
CA PRO A 481 16.90 11.47 -34.08
C PRO A 481 15.93 12.50 -34.69
N GLN A 482 16.11 12.84 -35.97
CA GLN A 482 15.33 13.88 -36.67
C GLN A 482 13.81 13.60 -36.77
N GLY A 483 13.37 12.37 -36.49
CA GLY A 483 11.95 11.97 -36.48
C GLY A 483 11.42 11.52 -35.11
N ALA A 484 12.15 11.77 -34.02
CA ALA A 484 11.71 11.38 -32.68
C ALA A 484 10.49 12.21 -32.25
N ARG A 485 9.55 11.54 -31.57
CA ARG A 485 8.48 12.20 -30.81
C ARG A 485 8.83 12.18 -29.34
N PHE A 486 8.64 13.31 -28.68
CA PHE A 486 8.97 13.42 -27.28
C PHE A 486 7.95 14.25 -26.50
N ALA A 487 7.94 14.03 -25.19
CA ALA A 487 7.39 14.95 -24.23
C ALA A 487 8.53 15.73 -23.57
N VAL A 488 8.35 17.03 -23.37
CA VAL A 488 9.29 17.90 -22.65
C VAL A 488 8.65 18.28 -21.33
N HIS A 489 9.31 17.96 -20.22
CA HIS A 489 8.88 18.35 -18.88
C HIS A 489 9.87 19.36 -18.29
N PHE A 490 9.40 20.54 -17.94
CA PHE A 490 10.13 21.52 -17.17
C PHE A 490 9.70 21.47 -15.71
N SER A 491 10.65 21.64 -14.80
CA SER A 491 10.41 21.76 -13.36
C SER A 491 11.25 22.89 -12.76
N SER A 492 10.67 23.72 -11.90
CA SER A 492 11.40 24.76 -11.18
C SER A 492 10.91 24.86 -9.73
N LYS A 493 11.86 25.12 -8.81
CA LYS A 493 11.57 25.31 -7.38
C LYS A 493 11.04 26.70 -7.05
N VAL A 494 10.99 27.61 -8.02
CA VAL A 494 10.49 28.99 -7.85
C VAL A 494 9.58 29.36 -9.02
N PRO A 495 8.73 30.39 -8.88
CA PRO A 495 7.80 30.78 -9.94
C PRO A 495 8.52 31.22 -11.22
N VAL A 496 8.31 30.48 -12.30
CA VAL A 496 8.76 30.83 -13.66
C VAL A 496 7.58 30.72 -14.62
N ILE A 497 7.68 31.29 -15.81
CA ILE A 497 6.72 31.07 -16.90
C ILE A 497 7.47 30.47 -18.08
N ILE A 498 6.94 29.39 -18.64
CA ILE A 498 7.52 28.69 -19.79
C ILE A 498 6.49 28.61 -20.90
N THR A 499 6.87 29.05 -22.10
CA THR A 499 6.04 29.03 -23.29
C THR A 499 6.83 28.47 -24.46
N GLY A 500 6.16 27.86 -25.43
CA GLY A 500 6.78 27.28 -26.62
C GLY A 500 5.86 27.38 -27.84
N LYS A 501 6.29 26.78 -28.96
CA LYS A 501 5.47 26.73 -30.19
C LYS A 501 4.15 25.97 -29.97
N LYS A 502 4.17 24.94 -29.13
CA LYS A 502 2.98 24.22 -28.68
C LYS A 502 2.51 24.76 -27.33
N VAL A 503 1.20 24.66 -27.11
CA VAL A 503 0.61 24.91 -25.80
C VAL A 503 0.97 23.74 -24.89
N PRO A 504 1.36 23.96 -23.63
CA PRO A 504 1.61 22.86 -22.71
C PRO A 504 0.34 22.03 -22.55
N THR A 505 0.48 20.73 -22.77
CA THR A 505 -0.58 19.74 -22.50
C THR A 505 -0.92 19.73 -21.01
N TYR A 506 0.08 20.03 -20.18
CA TYR A 506 -0.06 20.16 -18.75
C TYR A 506 0.83 21.30 -18.23
N HIS A 507 0.32 22.17 -17.37
CA HIS A 507 1.13 23.12 -16.61
C HIS A 507 0.58 23.19 -15.19
N TYR A 508 1.44 22.97 -14.20
CA TYR A 508 1.13 23.04 -12.78
C TYR A 508 1.87 24.19 -12.17
#